data_AF-A0A6I3L048-F1
#
_entry.id   AF-A0A6I3L048-F1
#
_cell.length_a   1.000
_cell.length_b   1.000
_cell.length_c   1.000
_cell.angle_alpha   90.00
_cell.angle_beta   90.00
_cell.angle_gamma   90.00
#
_symmetry.space_group_name_H-M   'P 1'
#
loop_
_entity.id
_entity.type
_entity.pdbx_description
1 polymer ?
#
loop_
_entity_poly.entity_id
_entity_poly.type
_entity_poly.pdbx_seq_one_letter_code
_entity_poly.pdbx_strand_id
1 'polypeptide(L)'
;MGGRLDVDPERVRALASGFKDASTTLGGMTDHDSADQITTGLGDTAVGGACAAVATAVGGAFTAVSGHYDALHIHAHNGAGAYDANEDVSVDKFTNLEDSI
;
A
#
# COMPACT_ATOMS: atom_id res chain seq x y z
N MET A 1 -0.31 31.22 -13.78
CA MET A 1 1.04 30.82 -13.33
C MET A 1 0.96 29.39 -12.84
N GLY A 2 1.19 28.42 -13.73
CA GLY A 2 1.26 27.01 -13.34
C GLY A 2 2.70 26.71 -12.95
N GLY A 3 2.99 26.70 -11.65
CA GLY A 3 4.29 26.28 -11.15
C GLY A 3 4.52 24.81 -11.52
N ARG A 4 5.71 24.49 -12.02
CA ARG A 4 6.19 23.09 -12.07
C ARG A 4 6.05 22.53 -10.66
N LEU A 5 5.20 21.53 -10.48
CA LEU A 5 5.26 20.67 -9.31
C LEU A 5 6.53 19.84 -9.53
N ASP A 6 7.64 20.21 -8.89
CA ASP A 6 8.82 19.37 -8.84
C ASP A 6 8.44 18.14 -7.99
N VAL A 7 8.02 17.07 -8.66
CA VAL A 7 7.75 15.78 -8.04
C VAL A 7 9.07 15.03 -8.01
N ASP A 8 9.54 14.68 -6.83
CA ASP A 8 10.72 13.85 -6.64
C ASP A 8 10.30 12.36 -6.76
N PRO A 9 10.62 11.67 -7.87
CA PRO A 9 10.17 10.30 -8.11
C PRO A 9 10.76 9.31 -7.10
N GLU A 10 11.96 9.56 -6.55
CA GLU A 10 12.57 8.71 -5.54
C GLU A 10 11.82 8.77 -4.21
N ARG A 11 11.36 9.97 -3.82
CA ARG A 11 10.50 10.11 -2.64
C ARG A 11 9.15 9.39 -2.82
N VAL A 12 8.60 9.39 -4.03
CA VAL A 12 7.36 8.67 -4.35
C VAL A 12 7.57 7.14 -4.33
N ARG A 13 8.72 6.64 -4.81
CA ARG A 13 9.09 5.22 -4.70
C ARG A 13 9.26 4.78 -3.26
N ALA A 14 9.95 5.58 -2.44
CA ALA A 14 10.12 5.29 -1.02
C ALA A 14 8.75 5.22 -0.30
N LEU A 15 7.83 6.13 -0.63
CA LEU A 15 6.46 6.10 -0.13
C LEU A 15 5.72 4.83 -0.58
N ALA A 16 5.82 4.45 -1.86
CA ALA A 16 5.22 3.23 -2.38
C ALA A 16 5.76 1.99 -1.64
N SER A 17 7.08 1.90 -1.38
CA SER A 17 7.67 0.82 -0.59
C SER A 17 7.08 0.77 0.83
N GLY A 18 6.94 1.93 1.49
CA GLY A 18 6.34 2.02 2.82
C GLY A 18 4.89 1.53 2.86
N PHE A 19 4.09 1.82 1.82
CA PHE A 19 2.75 1.25 1.70
C PHE A 19 2.78 -0.28 1.51
N LYS A 20 3.76 -0.81 0.78
CA LYS A 20 3.88 -2.26 0.60
C LYS A 20 4.25 -2.96 1.91
N ASP A 21 5.19 -2.41 2.67
CA ASP A 21 5.60 -2.95 3.97
C ASP A 21 4.45 -2.93 4.97
N ALA A 22 3.66 -1.84 4.99
CA ALA A 22 2.47 -1.73 5.83
C ALA A 22 1.40 -2.75 5.45
N SER A 23 1.15 -2.95 4.16
CA SER A 23 0.23 -3.97 3.65
C SER A 23 0.65 -5.38 4.09
N THR A 24 1.93 -5.74 3.90
CA THR A 24 2.46 -7.05 4.31
C THR A 24 2.38 -7.25 5.82
N THR A 25 2.71 -6.23 6.62
CA THR A 25 2.61 -6.30 8.08
C THR A 25 1.17 -6.56 8.54
N LEU A 26 0.21 -5.80 8.00
CA LEU A 26 -1.21 -5.96 8.36
C LEU A 26 -1.80 -7.27 7.85
N GLY A 27 -1.41 -7.71 6.64
CA GLY A 27 -1.78 -9.01 6.11
C GLY A 27 -1.24 -10.18 6.92
N GLY A 28 -0.07 -10.03 7.57
CA GLY A 28 0.48 -11.04 8.47
C GLY A 28 -0.17 -11.06 9.86
N MET A 29 -0.92 -10.03 10.24
CA MET A 29 -1.59 -9.96 11.56
C MET A 29 -2.91 -10.75 11.61
N THR A 30 -3.51 -11.09 10.46
CA THR A 30 -4.75 -11.88 10.41
C THR A 30 -4.57 -13.33 10.86
N ASP A 31 -3.32 -13.82 10.89
CA ASP A 31 -2.96 -15.19 11.26
C ASP A 31 -2.72 -15.37 12.78
N HIS A 32 -3.18 -14.42 13.60
CA HIS A 32 -2.86 -14.44 15.02
C HIS A 32 -3.63 -15.54 15.78
N ASP A 33 -2.97 -16.69 15.92
CA ASP A 33 -3.31 -17.92 16.66
C ASP A 33 -4.05 -17.72 18.00
N SER A 34 -3.86 -16.59 18.68
CA SER A 34 -4.44 -16.35 19.99
C SER A 34 -5.98 -16.34 20.00
N ALA A 35 -6.62 -15.85 18.94
CA ALA A 35 -8.08 -15.86 18.84
C ALA A 35 -8.60 -17.29 18.71
N ASP A 36 -7.94 -18.11 17.88
CA ASP A 36 -8.24 -19.53 17.70
C ASP A 36 -7.97 -20.35 18.96
N GLN A 37 -6.91 -20.03 19.71
CA GLN A 37 -6.62 -20.67 20.99
C GLN A 37 -7.70 -20.34 22.05
N ILE A 38 -8.17 -19.10 22.10
CA ILE A 38 -9.22 -18.67 23.05
C ILE A 38 -10.57 -19.29 22.69
N THR A 39 -10.97 -19.30 21.41
CA THR A 39 -12.21 -19.93 20.97
C THR A 39 -12.19 -21.44 21.15
N THR A 40 -11.04 -22.10 20.92
CA THR A 40 -10.88 -23.55 21.17
C THR A 40 -11.04 -23.88 22.66
N GLY A 41 -10.51 -23.06 23.57
CA GLY A 41 -10.65 -23.24 25.02
C GLY A 41 -12.04 -22.91 25.58
N LEU A 42 -12.87 -22.17 24.84
CA LEU A 42 -14.19 -21.68 25.24
C LEU A 42 -15.33 -22.17 24.34
N GLY A 43 -15.12 -23.26 23.60
CA GLY A 43 -16.11 -23.85 22.70
C GLY A 43 -17.48 -24.02 23.36
N ASP A 44 -18.54 -23.74 22.61
CA ASP A 44 -19.95 -23.81 23.03
C ASP A 44 -20.40 -22.84 24.14
N THR A 45 -19.56 -21.86 24.51
CA THR A 45 -19.97 -20.78 25.42
C THR A 45 -20.38 -19.51 24.65
N ALA A 46 -21.24 -18.69 25.26
CA ALA A 46 -21.58 -17.37 24.70
C ALA A 46 -20.35 -16.47 24.53
N VAL A 47 -19.35 -16.61 25.41
CA VAL A 47 -18.09 -15.87 25.34
C VAL A 47 -17.24 -16.36 24.18
N GLY A 48 -17.14 -17.69 23.97
CA GLY A 48 -16.46 -18.27 22.81
C GLY A 48 -17.07 -17.82 21.49
N GLY A 49 -18.41 -17.80 21.39
CA GLY A 49 -19.11 -17.27 20.22
C GLY A 49 -18.84 -15.78 19.96
N ALA A 50 -18.83 -14.96 21.01
CA ALA A 50 -18.50 -13.54 20.89
C ALA A 50 -17.04 -13.32 20.44
N CYS A 51 -16.10 -14.08 20.99
CA CYS A 51 -14.69 -14.03 20.58
C CYS A 51 -14.50 -14.41 19.11
N ALA A 52 -15.16 -15.47 18.63
CA ALA A 52 -15.11 -15.90 17.23
C ALA A 52 -15.64 -14.82 16.26
N ALA A 53 -16.76 -14.18 16.61
CA ALA A 53 -17.34 -13.11 15.81
C ALA A 53 -16.42 -11.88 15.73
N VAL A 54 -15.80 -11.48 16.84
CA VAL A 54 -14.86 -10.36 16.88
C VAL A 54 -13.60 -10.69 16.09
N ALA A 55 -13.04 -11.91 16.23
CA ALA A 55 -11.88 -12.35 15.47
C ALA A 55 -12.13 -12.27 13.96
N THR A 56 -13.29 -12.76 13.51
CA THR A 56 -13.69 -12.68 12.10
C THR A 56 -13.81 -11.23 11.62
N ALA A 57 -14.44 -10.35 12.41
CA ALA A 57 -14.60 -8.94 12.07
C ALA A 57 -13.25 -8.20 11.96
N VAL A 58 -12.34 -8.46 12.91
CA VAL A 58 -10.99 -7.87 12.92
C VAL A 58 -10.17 -8.40 11.76
N GLY A 59 -10.24 -9.70 11.47
CA GLY A 59 -9.57 -10.30 10.30
C GLY A 59 -10.03 -9.68 8.97
N GLY A 60 -11.35 -9.48 8.83
CA GLY A 60 -11.92 -8.78 7.68
C GLY A 60 -11.45 -7.32 7.56
N ALA A 61 -11.39 -6.60 8.68
CA ALA A 61 -10.88 -5.23 8.71
C ALA A 61 -9.40 -5.14 8.30
N PHE A 62 -8.55 -6.01 8.84
CA PHE A 62 -7.13 -6.04 8.47
C PHE A 62 -6.92 -6.38 6.99
N THR A 63 -7.70 -7.32 6.45
CA THR A 63 -7.67 -7.68 5.03
C THR A 63 -8.07 -6.50 4.14
N ALA A 64 -9.11 -5.75 4.54
CA ALA A 64 -9.55 -4.57 3.80
C ALA A 64 -8.48 -3.46 3.81
N VAL A 65 -7.90 -3.20 4.99
CA VAL A 65 -6.89 -2.14 5.16
C VAL A 65 -5.58 -2.50 4.44
N SER A 66 -5.10 -3.75 4.51
CA SER A 66 -3.92 -4.18 3.76
C SER A 66 -4.15 -4.05 2.25
N GLY A 67 -5.33 -4.43 1.75
CA GLY A 67 -5.73 -4.23 0.36
C GLY A 67 -5.70 -2.75 -0.08
N HIS A 68 -6.11 -1.82 0.79
CA HIS A 68 -6.00 -0.39 0.51
C HIS A 68 -4.56 0.11 0.45
N TYR A 69 -3.68 -0.39 1.32
CA TYR A 69 -2.25 -0.08 1.25
C TYR A 69 -1.60 -0.64 -0.03
N ASP A 70 -1.98 -1.84 -0.47
CA ASP A 70 -1.52 -2.39 -1.76
C ASP A 70 -2.01 -1.54 -2.95
N ALA A 71 -3.24 -1.05 -2.92
CA ALA A 71 -3.76 -0.15 -3.95
C ALA A 71 -3.01 1.20 -3.97
N LEU A 72 -2.71 1.76 -2.81
CA LEU A 72 -1.90 2.98 -2.67
C LEU A 72 -0.47 2.77 -3.17
N HIS A 73 0.15 1.61 -2.87
CA HIS A 73 1.44 1.22 -3.41
C HIS A 73 1.43 1.23 -4.95
N ILE A 74 0.48 0.52 -5.57
CA ILE A 74 0.37 0.43 -7.03
C ILE A 74 0.18 1.83 -7.64
N HIS A 75 -0.68 2.65 -7.04
CA HIS A 75 -0.93 4.00 -7.54
C HIS A 75 0.33 4.88 -7.48
N ALA A 76 1.02 4.91 -6.33
CA ALA A 76 2.24 5.69 -6.17
C ALA A 76 3.38 5.18 -7.07
N HIS A 77 3.56 3.87 -7.17
CA HIS A 77 4.58 3.24 -8.02
C HIS A 77 4.36 3.56 -9.50
N ASN A 78 3.12 3.42 -9.99
CA ASN A 78 2.77 3.76 -11.38
C ASN A 78 2.92 5.27 -11.65
N GLY A 79 2.57 6.12 -10.66
CA GLY A 79 2.74 7.57 -10.75
C GLY A 79 4.22 7.98 -10.90
N ALA A 80 5.12 7.38 -10.12
CA ALA A 80 6.56 7.61 -10.25
C ALA A 80 7.09 7.16 -11.61
N GLY A 81 6.69 5.98 -12.10
CA GLY A 81 7.11 5.49 -13.42
C GLY A 81 6.64 6.39 -14.58
N ALA A 82 5.44 6.97 -14.48
CA ALA A 82 4.92 7.90 -15.49
C ALA A 82 5.62 9.27 -15.46
N TYR A 83 6.12 9.71 -14.30
CA TYR A 83 6.89 10.94 -14.18
C TYR A 83 8.24 10.81 -14.90
N ASP A 84 9.01 9.75 -14.60
CA ASP A 84 10.30 9.47 -15.25
C ASP A 84 10.16 9.37 -16.77
N ALA A 85 9.15 8.63 -17.27
CA ALA A 85 8.94 8.49 -18.71
C ALA A 85 8.62 9.82 -19.42
N ASN A 86 7.97 10.77 -18.72
CA ASN A 86 7.69 12.09 -19.28
C ASN A 86 8.89 13.04 -19.14
N GLU A 87 9.69 12.90 -18.09
CA GLU A 87 10.91 13.67 -17.91
C GLU A 87 11.94 13.30 -18.98
N ASP A 88 12.18 12.01 -19.23
CA ASP A 88 13.08 11.52 -20.29
C ASP A 88 12.69 12.08 -21.67
N VAL A 89 11.40 12.01 -22.03
CA VAL A 89 10.90 12.57 -23.31
C VAL A 89 11.06 14.08 -23.39
N SER A 90 10.95 14.79 -22.26
CA SER A 90 11.15 16.24 -22.22
C SER A 90 12.62 16.62 -22.35
N VAL A 91 13.53 15.90 -21.68
CA VAL A 91 14.98 16.09 -21.79
C VAL A 91 15.44 15.83 -23.21
N ASP A 92 15.00 14.73 -23.84
CA ASP A 92 15.34 14.42 -25.23
C ASP A 92 14.88 15.52 -26.19
N LYS A 93 13.67 16.06 -26.01
CA LYS A 93 13.17 17.15 -26.87
C LYS A 93 13.91 18.45 -26.66
N PHE A 94 14.26 18.82 -25.43
CA PHE A 94 15.01 20.06 -25.16
C PHE A 94 16.46 19.95 -25.63
N THR A 95 17.12 18.80 -25.39
CA THR A 95 18.50 18.56 -25.84
C THR A 95 18.60 18.56 -27.36
N ASN A 96 17.67 17.89 -28.05
CA ASN A 96 17.64 17.91 -29.53
C ASN A 96 17.28 19.29 -30.10
N LEU A 97 16.58 20.15 -29.34
CA LEU A 97 16.28 21.52 -29.75
C LEU A 97 17.50 22.45 -29.55
N GLU A 98 18.26 22.28 -28.47
CA GLU A 98 19.53 22.98 -28.25
C GLU A 98 20.58 22.61 -29.31
N ASP A 99 20.67 21.34 -29.70
CA ASP A 99 21.59 20.89 -30.76
C ASP A 99 21.16 21.32 -32.18
N SER A 100 19.92 21.81 -32.35
CA SER A 100 19.38 22.25 -33.65
C SER A 100 19.51 23.76 -33.90
N ILE A 101 20.05 24.54 -32.95
CA ILE A 101 20.25 26.00 -33.03
C ILE A 101 21.74 26.32 -33.20
#